data_AF-A0A9D5HUU2-F1
#
_entry.id   AF-A0A9D5HUU2-F1
#
_cell.length_a   1.000
_cell.length_b   1.000
_cell.length_c   1.000
_cell.angle_alpha   90.00
_cell.angle_beta   90.00
_cell.angle_gamma   90.00
#
_symmetry.space_group_name_H-M   'P 1'
#
loop_
_entity.id
_entity.type
_entity.pdbx_description
1 polymer ?
#
loop_
_entity_poly.entity_id
_entity_poly.type
_entity_poly.pdbx_seq_one_letter_code
_entity_poly.pdbx_strand_id
1 'polypeptide(L)'
;MKRVGFLKKLKLLEKGDQERIKLLSKLVKELREPNIYLLERIVYYLPSDLIYRVFNETRIIIKSGGYPTEDSTRLKSPGGIFFRLVRNQIPHEEYKQIWNIQRRKKKLYNSNLSSLLNRVENAQQRDENMEFEDGELTEEAILTDDLKSMLL
;
A
#
# COMPACT_ATOMS: atom_id res chain seq x y z
N MET A 1 -16.40 -17.29 -1.84
CA MET A 1 -15.13 -16.82 -2.45
C MET A 1 -14.28 -18.01 -2.86
N LYS A 2 -13.92 -18.13 -4.15
CA LYS A 2 -13.00 -19.17 -4.63
C LYS A 2 -11.60 -18.93 -4.02
N ARG A 3 -11.06 -19.91 -3.28
CA ARG A 3 -9.78 -19.83 -2.52
C ARG A 3 -8.59 -19.33 -3.36
N VAL A 4 -8.58 -19.66 -4.65
CA VAL A 4 -7.46 -19.42 -5.57
C VAL A 4 -7.29 -17.93 -5.94
N GLY A 5 -8.38 -17.15 -5.96
CA GLY A 5 -8.31 -15.73 -6.34
C GLY A 5 -7.75 -14.82 -5.25
N PHE A 6 -7.88 -15.23 -3.99
CA PHE A 6 -7.40 -14.47 -2.83
C PHE A 6 -5.87 -14.49 -2.71
N LEU A 7 -5.27 -15.68 -2.87
CA LEU A 7 -3.82 -15.86 -2.77
C LEU A 7 -3.05 -15.11 -3.85
N LYS A 8 -3.64 -14.92 -5.04
CA LYS A 8 -3.05 -14.12 -6.12
C LYS A 8 -2.94 -12.62 -5.78
N LYS A 9 -3.67 -12.14 -4.77
CA LYS A 9 -3.66 -10.74 -4.35
C LYS A 9 -2.62 -10.45 -3.25
N LEU A 10 -2.06 -11.48 -2.64
CA LEU A 10 -1.04 -11.34 -1.59
C LEU A 10 0.26 -10.83 -2.20
N LYS A 11 0.89 -9.87 -1.54
CA LYS A 11 2.13 -9.21 -1.98
C LYS A 11 3.33 -9.48 -1.07
N LEU A 12 3.08 -9.89 0.17
CA LEU A 12 4.09 -10.02 1.21
C LEU A 12 4.20 -11.45 1.72
N LEU A 13 3.09 -12.17 1.86
CA LEU A 13 3.12 -13.55 2.34
C LEU A 13 3.49 -14.50 1.20
N GLU A 14 4.51 -15.32 1.44
CA GLU A 14 4.91 -16.39 0.53
C GLU A 14 3.86 -17.50 0.51
N LYS A 15 3.63 -18.09 -0.67
CA LYS A 15 2.64 -19.18 -0.85
C LYS A 15 2.97 -20.43 -0.03
N GLY A 16 4.24 -20.62 0.34
CA GLY A 16 4.71 -21.73 1.17
C GLY A 16 4.36 -21.59 2.65
N ASP A 17 4.11 -20.36 3.14
CA ASP A 17 3.76 -20.12 4.54
C ASP A 17 2.27 -20.38 4.79
N GLN A 18 1.92 -21.67 4.84
CA GLN A 18 0.54 -22.12 4.98
C GLN A 18 -0.10 -21.65 6.29
N GLU A 19 0.69 -21.56 7.37
CA GLU A 19 0.20 -21.13 8.69
C GLU A 19 -0.22 -19.67 8.68
N ARG A 20 0.63 -18.77 8.16
CA ARG A 20 0.26 -17.34 8.04
C ARG A 20 -0.88 -17.12 7.06
N ILE A 21 -0.91 -17.87 5.95
CA ILE A 21 -2.02 -17.82 4.98
C ILE A 21 -3.34 -18.24 5.64
N LYS A 22 -3.32 -19.30 6.44
CA LYS A 22 -4.50 -19.80 7.16
C LYS A 22 -4.96 -18.79 8.21
N LEU A 23 -4.03 -18.18 8.95
CA LEU A 23 -4.31 -17.11 9.89
C LEU A 23 -4.97 -15.92 9.18
N LEU A 24 -4.36 -15.42 8.10
CA LEU A 24 -4.92 -14.32 7.31
C LEU A 24 -6.33 -14.66 6.80
N SER A 25 -6.53 -15.85 6.25
CA SER A 25 -7.83 -16.29 5.75
C SER A 25 -8.90 -16.31 6.86
N LYS A 26 -8.52 -16.75 8.06
CA LYS A 26 -9.38 -16.72 9.25
C LYS A 26 -9.78 -15.28 9.61
N LEU A 27 -8.80 -14.37 9.69
CA LEU A 27 -9.04 -12.96 10.02
C LEU A 27 -9.96 -12.28 9.01
N VAL A 28 -9.71 -12.44 7.70
CA VAL A 28 -10.54 -11.85 6.65
C VAL A 28 -11.99 -12.31 6.75
N LYS A 29 -12.19 -13.62 6.98
CA LYS A 29 -13.53 -14.21 7.09
C LYS A 29 -14.28 -13.72 8.33
N GLU A 30 -13.63 -13.74 9.49
CA GLU A 30 -14.29 -13.47 10.77
C GLU A 30 -14.44 -11.97 11.05
N LEU A 31 -13.47 -11.14 10.66
CA LEU A 31 -13.56 -9.68 10.80
C LEU A 31 -14.44 -9.02 9.74
N ARG A 32 -14.82 -9.77 8.68
CA ARG A 32 -15.52 -9.27 7.48
C ARG A 32 -14.83 -8.03 6.89
N GLU A 33 -13.50 -8.07 6.87
CA GLU A 33 -12.68 -6.91 6.55
C GLU A 33 -12.34 -6.87 5.05
N PRO A 34 -12.75 -5.83 4.32
CA PRO A 34 -12.44 -5.71 2.89
C PRO A 34 -10.97 -5.38 2.62
N ASN A 35 -10.26 -4.73 3.54
CA ASN A 35 -8.87 -4.33 3.34
C ASN A 35 -7.89 -5.48 3.65
N ILE A 36 -7.87 -6.45 2.74
CA ILE A 36 -7.00 -7.64 2.83
C ILE A 36 -5.52 -7.26 2.94
N TYR A 37 -5.07 -6.21 2.24
CA TYR A 37 -3.66 -5.79 2.26
C TYR A 37 -3.22 -5.24 3.62
N LEU A 38 -4.12 -4.64 4.38
CA LEU A 38 -3.80 -4.21 5.75
C LEU A 38 -3.68 -5.41 6.67
N LEU A 39 -4.60 -6.38 6.57
CA LEU A 39 -4.49 -7.63 7.33
C LEU A 39 -3.27 -8.45 6.95
N GLU A 40 -2.92 -8.52 5.67
CA GLU A 40 -1.70 -9.18 5.21
C GLU A 40 -0.45 -8.57 5.85
N ARG A 41 -0.36 -7.23 5.92
CA ARG A 41 0.74 -6.54 6.59
C ARG A 41 0.81 -6.86 8.08
N ILE A 42 -0.33 -6.88 8.75
CA ILE A 42 -0.40 -7.27 10.17
C ILE A 42 0.15 -8.69 10.34
N VAL A 43 -0.30 -9.64 9.52
CA VAL A 43 0.15 -11.04 9.58
C VAL A 43 1.61 -11.19 9.20
N TYR A 44 2.17 -10.33 8.35
CA TYR A 44 3.57 -10.35 7.96
C TYR A 44 4.49 -9.81 9.07
N TYR A 45 4.19 -8.62 9.58
CA TYR A 45 5.07 -7.89 10.50
C TYR A 45 4.93 -8.30 11.98
N LEU A 46 3.75 -8.75 12.41
CA LEU A 46 3.52 -9.08 13.81
C LEU A 46 3.64 -10.58 14.08
N PRO A 47 4.05 -10.97 15.30
CA PRO A 47 4.09 -12.37 15.70
C PRO A 47 2.67 -12.91 15.87
N SER A 48 2.48 -14.19 15.53
CA SER A 48 1.14 -14.79 15.45
C SER A 48 0.40 -14.86 16.79
N ASP A 49 1.13 -15.02 17.90
CA ASP A 49 0.58 -15.06 19.25
C ASP A 49 -0.10 -13.73 19.64
N LEU A 50 0.52 -12.59 19.31
CA LEU A 50 -0.07 -11.27 19.50
C LEU A 50 -1.34 -11.12 18.67
N ILE A 51 -1.30 -11.55 17.40
CA ILE A 51 -2.45 -11.47 16.49
C ILE A 51 -3.62 -12.30 17.04
N TYR A 52 -3.37 -13.54 17.48
CA TYR A 52 -4.41 -14.40 18.07
C TYR A 52 -4.99 -13.81 19.36
N ARG A 53 -4.13 -13.23 20.21
CA ARG A 53 -4.55 -12.57 21.46
C ARG A 53 -5.51 -11.42 21.16
N VAL A 54 -5.10 -10.48 20.30
CA VAL A 54 -5.92 -9.33 19.90
C VAL A 54 -7.20 -9.78 19.20
N PHE A 55 -7.13 -10.83 18.38
CA PHE A 55 -8.30 -11.39 17.72
C PHE A 55 -9.32 -11.96 18.72
N ASN A 56 -8.85 -12.68 19.74
CA ASN A 56 -9.72 -13.18 20.81
C ASN A 56 -10.32 -12.05 21.65
N GLU A 57 -9.52 -11.03 21.99
CA GLU A 57 -9.99 -9.82 22.70
C GLU A 57 -11.09 -9.11 21.90
N THR A 58 -10.90 -8.98 20.58
CA THR A 58 -11.92 -8.44 19.66
C THR A 58 -13.22 -9.23 19.76
N ARG A 59 -13.16 -10.56 19.77
CA ARG A 59 -14.35 -11.43 19.89
C ARG A 59 -15.06 -11.25 21.23
N ILE A 60 -14.31 -11.08 22.32
CA ILE A 60 -14.87 -10.81 23.66
C ILE A 60 -15.61 -9.47 23.63
N ILE A 61 -14.97 -8.39 23.15
CA ILE A 61 -15.58 -7.05 23.08
C ILE A 61 -16.86 -7.06 22.25
N ILE A 62 -16.88 -7.75 21.11
CA ILE A 62 -18.09 -7.86 20.28
C ILE A 62 -19.21 -8.57 21.06
N LYS A 63 -18.90 -9.66 21.78
CA LYS A 63 -19.88 -10.37 22.60
C LYS A 63 -20.39 -9.51 23.77
N SER A 64 -19.57 -8.61 24.29
CA SER A 64 -19.91 -7.70 25.37
C SER A 64 -20.65 -6.42 24.91
N GLY A 65 -21.07 -6.34 23.64
CA GLY A 65 -21.83 -5.21 23.11
C GLY A 65 -21.05 -4.23 22.23
N GLY A 66 -19.74 -4.44 22.06
CA GLY A 66 -18.90 -3.64 21.16
C GLY A 66 -18.49 -2.27 21.70
N TYR A 67 -17.94 -1.42 20.81
CA TYR A 67 -17.64 -0.02 21.11
C TYR A 67 -18.46 0.90 20.23
N PRO A 68 -18.93 2.05 20.73
CA PRO A 68 -19.47 3.08 19.87
C PRO A 68 -18.38 3.65 18.94
N THR A 69 -18.82 4.13 17.78
CA THR A 69 -18.02 5.03 16.95
C THR A 69 -17.84 6.38 17.63
N GLU A 70 -16.93 7.21 17.11
CA GLU A 70 -16.58 8.50 17.75
C GLU A 70 -17.77 9.47 17.77
N ASP A 71 -18.59 9.42 16.74
CA ASP A 71 -19.88 10.12 16.63
C ASP A 71 -21.02 9.45 17.41
N SER A 72 -20.76 8.31 18.07
CA SER A 72 -21.73 7.53 18.86
C SER A 72 -23.00 7.07 18.13
N THR A 73 -23.07 7.20 16.81
CA THR A 73 -24.25 6.85 16.00
C THR A 73 -24.40 5.34 15.77
N ARG A 74 -23.31 4.59 15.83
CA ARG A 74 -23.27 3.16 15.56
C ARG A 74 -22.16 2.47 16.34
N LEU A 75 -22.15 1.13 16.30
CA LEU A 75 -21.03 0.35 16.82
C LEU A 75 -19.89 0.25 15.81
N LYS A 76 -18.65 0.21 16.31
CA LYS A 76 -17.47 -0.10 15.51
C LYS A 76 -17.59 -1.51 14.93
N SER A 77 -17.15 -1.66 13.69
CA SER A 77 -17.09 -2.98 13.04
C SER A 77 -16.06 -3.88 13.73
N PRO A 78 -16.17 -5.22 13.59
CA PRO A 78 -15.16 -6.15 14.08
C PRO A 78 -13.74 -5.79 13.62
N GLY A 79 -13.56 -5.49 12.33
CA GLY A 79 -12.28 -5.02 11.79
C GLY A 79 -11.80 -3.71 12.44
N GLY A 80 -12.70 -2.74 12.64
CA GLY A 80 -12.35 -1.47 13.29
C GLY A 80 -11.94 -1.62 14.75
N ILE A 81 -12.56 -2.54 15.49
CA ILE A 81 -12.16 -2.89 16.85
C ILE A 81 -10.78 -3.57 16.83
N PHE A 82 -10.61 -4.59 15.99
CA PHE A 82 -9.35 -5.32 15.85
C PHE A 82 -8.18 -4.38 15.52
N PHE A 83 -8.32 -3.50 14.53
CA PHE A 83 -7.27 -2.56 14.15
C PHE A 83 -6.95 -1.55 15.25
N ARG A 84 -7.95 -1.11 16.03
CA ARG A 84 -7.72 -0.24 17.18
C ARG A 84 -6.88 -0.95 18.24
N LEU A 85 -7.20 -2.20 18.56
CA LEU A 85 -6.46 -2.99 19.53
C LEU A 85 -5.03 -3.26 19.07
N VAL A 86 -4.83 -3.68 17.81
CA VAL A 86 -3.48 -3.88 17.26
C VAL A 86 -2.67 -2.59 17.37
N ARG A 87 -3.23 -1.46 16.95
CA ARG A 87 -2.54 -0.16 17.02
C ARG A 87 -2.09 0.20 18.43
N ASN A 88 -2.85 -0.17 19.45
CA ASN A 88 -2.57 0.16 20.84
C ASN A 88 -1.53 -0.79 21.49
N GLN A 89 -1.30 -1.96 20.91
CA GLN A 89 -0.44 -3.01 21.50
C GLN A 89 0.92 -3.16 20.79
N ILE A 90 1.17 -2.40 19.72
CA ILE A 90 2.42 -2.48 18.95
C ILE A 90 3.31 -1.25 19.15
N PRO A 91 4.64 -1.39 19.04
CA PRO A 91 5.55 -0.26 19.07
C PRO A 91 5.40 0.60 17.81
N HIS A 92 5.91 1.83 17.89
CA HIS A 92 5.75 2.83 16.83
C HIS A 92 6.37 2.42 15.48
N GLU A 93 7.46 1.65 15.50
CA GLU A 93 8.13 1.19 14.29
C GLU A 93 7.27 0.19 13.51
N GLU A 94 6.67 -0.79 14.19
CA GLU A 94 5.72 -1.71 13.57
C GLU A 94 4.48 -0.98 13.04
N TYR A 95 3.98 0.00 13.79
CA TYR A 95 2.90 0.85 13.33
C TYR A 95 3.24 1.55 12.00
N LYS A 96 4.46 2.09 11.85
CA LYS A 96 4.91 2.70 10.59
C LYS A 96 4.94 1.68 9.45
N GLN A 97 5.45 0.47 9.69
CA GLN A 97 5.50 -0.56 8.65
C GLN A 97 4.09 -0.98 8.22
N ILE A 98 3.17 -1.15 9.16
CA ILE A 98 1.83 -1.64 8.84
C ILE A 98 0.94 -0.54 8.25
N TRP A 99 0.97 0.71 8.75
CA TRP A 99 0.04 1.76 8.31
C TRP A 99 0.62 2.79 7.32
N ASN A 100 1.92 3.09 7.33
CA ASN A 100 2.48 4.23 6.56
C ASN A 100 3.05 3.90 5.16
N ILE A 101 2.85 2.70 4.62
CA ILE A 101 3.43 2.30 3.33
C ILE A 101 2.91 3.12 2.13
N GLN A 102 1.68 3.65 2.17
CA GLN A 102 1.16 4.47 1.06
C GLN A 102 1.94 5.79 0.87
N ARG A 103 2.52 6.35 1.95
CA ARG A 103 3.29 7.60 1.87
C ARG A 103 4.64 7.41 1.17
N ARG A 104 5.31 6.27 1.35
CA ARG A 104 6.64 6.03 0.73
C ARG A 104 6.55 5.87 -0.78
N LYS A 105 5.54 5.15 -1.30
CA LYS A 105 5.36 5.00 -2.76
C LYS A 105 4.97 6.31 -3.44
N LYS A 106 4.08 7.11 -2.83
CA LYS A 106 3.71 8.43 -3.37
C LYS A 106 4.88 9.42 -3.31
N LYS A 107 5.65 9.43 -2.22
CA LYS A 107 6.86 10.27 -2.10
C LYS A 107 7.94 9.87 -3.09
N LEU A 108 8.19 8.57 -3.26
CA LEU A 108 9.16 8.06 -4.24
C LEU A 108 8.73 8.37 -5.67
N TYR A 109 7.45 8.17 -6.00
CA TYR A 109 6.91 8.54 -7.31
C TYR A 109 7.04 10.05 -7.58
N ASN A 110 6.64 10.90 -6.62
CA ASN A 110 6.76 12.35 -6.78
C ASN A 110 8.22 12.80 -6.88
N SER A 111 9.12 12.22 -6.07
CA SER A 111 10.56 12.52 -6.13
C SER A 111 11.19 12.12 -7.46
N ASN A 112 10.85 10.93 -7.96
CA ASN A 112 11.36 10.43 -9.24
C ASN A 112 10.79 11.24 -10.41
N LEU A 113 9.52 11.61 -10.37
CA LEU A 113 8.88 12.45 -11.38
C LEU A 113 9.50 13.84 -11.43
N SER A 114 9.71 14.50 -10.28
CA SER A 114 10.42 15.78 -10.23
C SER A 114 11.85 15.67 -10.74
N SER A 115 12.57 14.59 -10.45
CA SER A 115 13.92 14.38 -10.98
C SER A 115 13.96 14.16 -12.49
N LEU A 116 12.93 13.53 -13.06
CA LEU A 116 12.77 13.35 -14.51
C LEU A 116 12.43 14.65 -15.21
N LEU A 117 11.48 15.43 -14.69
CA LEU A 117 11.10 16.74 -15.24
C LEU A 117 12.31 17.69 -15.26
N ASN A 118 13.06 17.76 -14.16
CA ASN A 118 14.29 18.55 -14.11
C ASN A 118 15.32 18.08 -15.15
N ARG A 119 15.44 16.78 -15.43
CA ARG A 119 16.35 16.28 -16.48
C ARG A 119 15.90 16.70 -17.88
N VAL A 120 14.60 16.70 -18.14
CA VAL A 120 14.03 17.15 -19.43
C VAL A 120 14.24 18.65 -19.61
N GLU A 121 13.94 19.47 -18.59
CA GLU A 121 14.16 20.93 -18.64
C GLU A 121 15.64 21.28 -18.85
N ASN A 122 16.56 20.59 -18.16
CA ASN A 122 18.00 20.79 -18.34
C ASN A 122 18.52 20.31 -19.71
N ALA A 123 17.86 19.34 -20.35
CA ALA A 123 18.19 18.91 -21.71
C ALA A 123 17.67 19.92 -22.74
N GLN A 124 16.44 20.41 -22.57
CA GLN A 124 15.85 21.46 -23.42
C GLN A 124 16.65 22.76 -23.35
N GLN A 125 17.10 23.17 -22.16
CA GLN A 125 17.97 24.35 -22.01
C GLN A 125 19.36 24.15 -22.63
N ARG A 126 19.83 22.91 -22.83
CA ARG A 126 21.10 22.64 -23.53
C ARG A 126 20.93 22.65 -25.04
N ASP A 127 19.79 22.18 -25.55
CA ASP A 127 19.45 22.29 -26.98
C ASP A 127 19.11 23.72 -27.39
N GLU A 128 18.44 24.50 -26.54
CA GLU A 128 18.14 25.93 -26.80
C GLU A 128 19.39 26.83 -26.80
N ASN A 129 20.47 26.41 -26.14
CA ASN A 129 21.77 27.10 -26.14
C ASN A 129 22.77 26.54 -27.17
N MET A 130 22.36 25.55 -27.98
CA MET A 130 23.14 25.07 -29.11
C MET A 130 22.82 25.97 -30.31
N GLU A 131 23.73 26.89 -30.62
CA GLU A 131 23.65 27.72 -31.81
C GLU A 131 23.67 26.79 -33.04
N PHE A 132 22.54 26.66 -33.72
CA PHE A 132 22.37 25.78 -34.87
C PHE A 132 23.30 26.23 -36.00
N GLU A 133 24.36 25.47 -36.27
CA GLU A 133 24.99 25.50 -37.59
C GLU A 133 24.02 24.81 -38.57
N ASP A 134 23.66 25.55 -39.63
CA ASP A 134 22.70 25.15 -40.65
C ASP A 134 22.89 23.70 -41.13
N GLY A 135 21.89 22.84 -40.92
CA GLY A 135 21.54 21.88 -41.97
C GLY A 135 21.23 20.42 -41.63
N GLU A 136 21.32 19.92 -40.39
CA GLU A 136 20.94 18.52 -40.11
C GLU A 136 20.13 18.36 -38.81
N LEU A 137 18.91 17.82 -38.94
CA LEU A 137 18.08 17.40 -37.81
C LEU A 137 18.74 16.20 -37.13
N THR A 138 19.05 16.32 -35.85
CA THR A 138 19.64 15.24 -35.06
C THR A 138 18.66 14.08 -34.88
N GLU A 139 19.14 12.84 -34.83
CA GLU A 139 18.31 11.63 -34.61
C GLU A 139 17.45 11.74 -33.33
N GLU A 140 17.91 12.50 -32.34
CA GLU A 140 17.24 12.75 -31.07
C GLU A 140 16.01 13.66 -31.20
N ALA A 141 16.05 14.62 -32.14
CA ALA A 141 14.90 15.47 -32.48
C ALA A 141 13.77 14.68 -33.16
N ILE A 142 14.14 13.71 -34.00
CA ILE A 142 13.18 12.79 -34.65
C ILE A 142 12.48 11.91 -33.60
N LEU A 143 13.23 11.42 -32.61
CA LEU A 143 12.70 10.56 -31.53
C LEU A 143 11.73 11.28 -30.57
N THR A 144 11.94 12.58 -30.36
CA THR A 144 11.13 13.38 -29.43
C THR A 144 9.80 13.81 -30.01
N ASP A 145 9.72 14.03 -31.33
CA ASP A 145 8.46 14.32 -32.03
C ASP A 145 7.54 13.09 -32.13
N ASP A 146 8.11 11.90 -32.39
CA ASP A 146 7.35 10.65 -32.44
C ASP A 146 6.67 10.32 -31.09
N LEU A 147 7.37 10.55 -29.97
CA LEU A 147 6.81 10.34 -28.63
C LEU A 147 5.70 11.34 -28.27
N LYS A 148 5.77 12.55 -28.81
CA LYS A 148 4.77 13.60 -28.59
C LYS A 148 3.47 13.30 -29.34
N SER A 149 3.57 12.66 -30.51
CA SER A 149 2.42 12.22 -31.31
C SER A 149 1.63 11.08 -30.67
N MET A 150 2.27 10.26 -29.81
CA MET A 150 1.63 9.12 -29.13
C MET A 150 0.87 9.50 -27.84
N LEU A 151 1.00 10.73 -27.36
CA LEU A 151 0.43 11.21 -26.09
C LEU A 151 -0.73 12.22 -26.27
N LEU A 152 -1.12 12.51 -27.51
CA LEU A 152 -2.35 13.23 -27.88
C LEU A 152 -3.41 12.24 -28.39
#